data_AF-A0A925CY07-F1
#
_entry.id   AF-A0A925CY07-F1
#
_cell.length_a   1.000
_cell.length_b   1.000
_cell.length_c   1.000
_cell.angle_alpha   90.00
_cell.angle_beta   90.00
_cell.angle_gamma   90.00
#
_symmetry.space_group_name_H-M   'P 1'
#
loop_
_entity.id
_entity.type
_entity.pdbx_description
1 polymer ?
#
loop_
_entity_poly.entity_id
_entity_poly.type
_entity_poly.pdbx_seq_one_letter_code
_entity_poly.pdbx_strand_id
1 'polypeptide(L)' 'MWTTEKNSLYKKFEFKNFSEAFAFMTRVAFEAEKMDHHPLWTNVYNKVEIWLSTHDAGDTVTDKDHKLSVRIDKIQSA' A
#
# COMPACT_ATOMS: atom_id res chain seq x y z
N MET A 1 11.20 -0.33 4.92
CA MET A 1 10.29 -0.86 5.97
C MET A 1 9.12 0.10 6.10
N TRP A 2 7.97 -0.36 6.58
CA TRP A 2 6.84 0.52 6.86
C TRP A 2 7.14 1.39 8.08
N THR A 3 6.78 2.67 8.04
CA THR A 3 6.86 3.61 9.17
C THR A 3 5.46 4.01 9.61
N THR A 4 5.29 4.39 10.87
CA THR A 4 4.01 4.95 11.34
C THR A 4 4.09 6.47 11.27
N GLU A 5 3.22 7.09 10.49
CA GLU A 5 3.13 8.53 10.31
C GLU A 5 1.66 8.97 10.43
N LYS A 6 1.37 9.91 11.35
CA LYS A 6 0.04 10.51 11.51
C LYS A 6 -1.11 9.48 11.47
N ASN A 7 -1.01 8.42 12.29
CA ASN A 7 -1.99 7.33 12.40
C ASN A 7 -2.15 6.44 11.15
N SER A 8 -1.19 6.44 10.23
CA SER A 8 -1.14 5.54 9.09
C SER A 8 0.19 4.79 9.03
N LEU A 9 0.17 3.59 8.45
CA LEU A 9 1.40 2.95 7.98
C LEU A 9 1.79 3.58 6.65
N TYR A 10 3.03 4.03 6.52
CA TYR A 10 3.58 4.63 5.31
C TYR A 10 4.73 3.80 4.73
N LYS A 11 4.77 3.68 3.40
CA LYS A 11 5.95 3.18 2.69
C LYS A 11 6.00 3.73 1.27
N LYS A 12 7.22 4.05 0.83
CA LYS A 12 7.56 4.43 -0.53
C LYS A 12 8.23 3.29 -1.28
N PHE A 13 7.80 3.10 -2.52
CA PHE A 13 8.32 2.14 -3.47
C PHE A 13 8.86 2.87 -4.69
N GLU A 14 10.01 2.43 -5.20
CA GLU A 14 10.62 2.96 -6.41
C GLU A 14 10.96 1.80 -7.35
N PHE A 15 10.55 1.95 -8.61
CA PHE A 15 10.67 0.93 -9.67
C PHE A 15 11.58 1.44 -10.79
N LYS A 16 11.88 0.59 -11.78
CA LYS A 16 12.72 1.02 -12.91
C LYS A 16 11.99 2.00 -13.84
N ASN A 17 10.69 1.83 -14.01
CA ASN A 17 9.87 2.61 -14.94
C ASN A 17 8.39 2.60 -14.52
N PHE A 18 7.58 3.38 -15.24
CA PHE A 18 6.13 3.48 -14.98
C PHE A 18 5.39 2.15 -15.16
N SER A 19 5.75 1.33 -16.15
CA SER A 19 5.06 0.06 -16.40
C SER A 19 5.21 -0.91 -15.24
N GLU A 20 6.39 -0.98 -14.63
CA GLU A 20 6.64 -1.80 -13.42
C GLU A 20 5.86 -1.27 -12.22
N ALA A 21 5.85 0.05 -12.00
CA ALA A 21 5.08 0.68 -10.93
C ALA A 21 3.57 0.37 -11.07
N PHE A 22 3.03 0.49 -12.28
CA PHE A 22 1.61 0.25 -12.52
C PHE A 22 1.24 -1.23 -12.44
N ALA A 23 2.13 -2.14 -12.85
CA ALA A 23 1.95 -3.57 -12.66
C ALA A 23 1.92 -3.95 -11.17
N PHE A 24 2.81 -3.35 -10.35
CA PHE A 24 2.79 -3.48 -8.90
C PHE A 24 1.46 -2.98 -8.32
N MET A 25 1.02 -1.77 -8.68
CA MET A 25 -0.25 -1.19 -8.24
C MET A 25 -1.45 -2.08 -8.60
N THR A 26 -1.47 -2.65 -9.81
CA THR A 26 -2.53 -3.57 -10.26
C THR A 26 -2.62 -4.80 -9.37
N ARG A 27 -1.48 -5.41 -9.01
CA ARG A 27 -1.46 -6.56 -8.09
C ARG A 27 -1.92 -6.17 -6.68
N VAL A 28 -1.53 -4.99 -6.19
CA VAL A 28 -1.98 -4.46 -4.89
C VAL A 28 -3.49 -4.24 -4.88
N ALA A 29 -4.07 -3.71 -5.97
CA ALA A 29 -5.51 -3.50 -6.08
C ALA A 29 -6.30 -4.80 -5.93
N PHE A 30 -5.84 -5.92 -6.50
CA PHE A 30 -6.49 -7.22 -6.32
C PHE A 30 -6.44 -7.72 -4.87
N GLU A 31 -5.35 -7.49 -4.14
CA GLU A 31 -5.27 -7.90 -2.73
C GLU A 31 -6.08 -6.97 -1.81
N ALA A 32 -6.09 -5.66 -2.10
CA ALA A 32 -6.92 -4.69 -1.40
C ALA A 32 -8.42 -5.02 -1.54
N GLU A 33 -8.86 -5.32 -2.76
CA GLU A 33 -10.26 -5.68 -3.04
C GLU A 33 -10.67 -6.99 -2.33
N LYS A 34 -9.83 -8.02 -2.37
CA LYS A 34 -10.08 -9.29 -1.64
C LYS A 34 -10.20 -9.08 -0.13
N MET A 35 -9.56 -8.05 0.41
CA MET A 35 -9.59 -7.74 1.83
C MET A 35 -10.71 -6.78 2.22
N ASP A 36 -11.41 -6.20 1.24
CA ASP A 36 -12.32 -5.06 1.46
C ASP A 36 -11.64 -3.98 2.33
N HIS A 37 -10.42 -3.62 1.91
CA HIS A 37 -9.56 -2.68 2.62
C HIS A 37 -8.61 -2.00 1.63
N HIS A 38 -8.82 -0.72 1.35
CA HIS A 38 -8.15 -0.01 0.26
C HIS A 38 -7.09 0.96 0.77
N PRO A 39 -5.91 1.04 0.12
CA PRO A 39 -4.88 2.00 0.47
C PRO A 39 -5.25 3.42 0.02
N LEU A 40 -4.71 4.42 0.72
CA LEU A 40 -4.43 5.70 0.10
C LEU A 40 -3.07 5.59 -0.62
N TRP A 41 -2.98 6.05 -1.87
CA TRP A 41 -1.69 6.08 -2.56
C TRP A 41 -1.53 7.27 -3.50
N THR A 42 -0.28 7.55 -3.85
CA THR A 42 0.06 8.41 -5.00
C THR A 42 1.02 7.65 -5.91
N ASN A 43 0.95 7.92 -7.21
CA ASN A 43 1.91 7.42 -8.18
C ASN A 43 2.43 8.55 -9.06
N VAL A 44 3.77 8.70 -9.10
CA VAL A 44 4.47 9.65 -9.95
C VAL A 44 5.55 8.89 -10.71
N TYR A 45 5.28 8.60 -11.99
CA TYR A 45 6.15 7.79 -12.84
C TYR A 45 6.53 6.45 -12.17
N ASN A 46 7.79 6.26 -11.79
CA ASN A 46 8.32 5.04 -11.22
C ASN A 46 8.19 4.98 -9.68
N LYS A 47 7.54 5.95 -9.04
CA LYS A 47 7.41 6.04 -7.58
C LYS A 47 5.97 5.82 -7.16
N VAL A 48 5.75 4.96 -6.16
CA VAL A 48 4.46 4.71 -5.54
C VAL A 48 4.60 4.92 -4.04
N GLU A 49 3.79 5.81 -3.48
CA GLU A 49 3.74 6.06 -2.04
C GLU A 49 2.39 5.57 -1.52
N ILE A 50 2.41 4.81 -0.43
CA ILE A 50 1.23 4.15 0.13
C ILE A 50 1.08 4.52 1.60
N TRP A 51 -0.14 4.88 1.99
CA TRP A 51 -0.60 5.07 3.36
C TRP A 51 -1.74 4.10 3.65
N LEU A 52 -1.69 3.41 4.79
CA LEU A 52 -2.72 2.47 5.24
C LEU A 52 -3.25 2.91 6.60
N SER A 53 -4.56 3.12 6.65
CA SER A 53 -5.36 3.31 7.87
C SER A 53 -6.74 2.71 7.65
N THR A 54 -7.45 2.47 8.74
CA THR A 54 -8.83 1.99 8.72
C THR A 54 -9.80 3.14 8.95
N HIS A 55 -10.52 3.53 7.89
CA HIS A 55 -11.47 4.66 7.88
C HIS A 55 -12.51 4.56 9.01
N ASP A 56 -13.19 3.41 9.11
CA ASP A 56 -14.27 3.20 10.08
C ASP A 56 -13.78 3.12 11.54
N ALA A 57 -12.45 3.04 11.74
CA ALA A 57 -11.80 3.13 13.04
C ALA A 57 -11.30 4.55 13.36
N GLY A 58 -11.78 5.57 12.63
CA GLY A 58 -11.37 6.97 12.79
C GLY A 58 -9.99 7.26 12.19
N ASP A 59 -9.71 6.68 11.02
CA ASP A 59 -8.44 6.82 10.28
C ASP A 59 -7.21 6.46 11.14
N THR A 60 -7.27 5.30 11.80
CA THR A 60 -6.18 4.77 12.61
C THR A 60 -5.65 3.43 12.09
N VAL A 61 -4.44 3.07 12.50
CA VAL A 61 -3.84 1.77 12.16
C VAL A 61 -4.53 0.65 12.93
N THR A 62 -4.98 -0.37 12.20
CA THR A 62 -5.52 -1.61 12.76
C THR A 62 -4.80 -2.84 12.18
N ASP A 63 -5.22 -4.03 12.61
CA ASP A 63 -4.76 -5.29 12.05
C ASP A 63 -5.00 -5.42 10.54
N LYS A 64 -6.02 -4.75 9.98
CA LYS A 64 -6.26 -4.75 8.52
C LYS A 64 -5.09 -4.11 7.79
N ASP A 65 -4.58 -2.99 8.29
CA ASP A 65 -3.44 -2.25 7.74
C ASP A 65 -2.15 -3.08 7.82
N HIS A 66 -1.91 -3.72 8.97
CA HIS A 66 -0.77 -4.63 9.13
C HIS A 66 -0.86 -5.84 8.19
N LYS A 67 -2.04 -6.42 7.99
CA LYS A 67 -2.22 -7.54 7.05
C LYS A 67 -2.01 -7.11 5.60
N LEU A 68 -2.54 -5.96 5.20
CA LEU A 68 -2.39 -5.46 3.84
C LEU A 68 -0.94 -5.06 3.55
N SER A 69 -0.24 -4.41 4.49
CA SER A 69 1.19 -4.08 4.34
C SER A 69 2.07 -5.31 4.08
N VAL A 70 1.81 -6.42 4.77
CA VAL A 70 2.52 -7.70 4.54
C VAL A 70 2.23 -8.27 3.14
N ARG A 71 1.00 -8.17 2.64
CA ARG A 71 0.65 -8.60 1.27
C ARG A 71 1.34 -7.74 0.22
N ILE A 72 1.35 -6.42 0.42
CA ILE A 72 2.04 -5.47 -0.47
C ILE A 72 3.54 -5.79 -0.53
N ASP A 73 4.19 -6.04 0.62
CA ASP A 73 5.62 -6.38 0.66
C ASP A 73 5.95 -7.69 -0.08
N LYS A 74 5.04 -8.68 -0.04
CA LYS A 74 5.17 -9.91 -0.82
C LYS A 74 5.06 -9.66 -2.33
N ILE A 75 4.18 -8.75 -2.76
CA ILE A 75 4.05 -8.38 -4.18
C ILE A 75 5.31 -7.70 -4.68
N GLN A 76 5.91 -6.80 -3.90
CA GLN A 76 7.13 -6.09 -4.29
C GLN A 76 8.34 -7.02 -4.42
N SER A 77 8.37 -8.11 -3.65
CA SER A 77 9.47 -9.08 -3.64
C SER A 77 9.39 -10.12 -4.78
N ALA A 78 8.37 -10.04 -5.66
CA ALA A 78 8.03 -11.04 -6.68
C ALA A 78 8.12 -10.48 -8.11
#